data_AF-A0AAU5Z5B2-F1
#
_entry.id   AF-A0AAU5Z5B2-F1
#
_cell.length_a   1.000
_cell.length_b   1.000
_cell.length_c   1.000
_cell.angle_alpha   90.00
_cell.angle_beta   90.00
_cell.angle_gamma   90.00
#
_symmetry.space_group_name_H-M   'P 1'
#
loop_
_entity.id
_entity.type
_entity.pdbx_description
1 polymer ?
#
loop_
_entity_poly.entity_id
_entity_poly.type
_entity_poly.pdbx_seq_one_letter_code
_entity_poly.pdbx_strand_id
1 'polypeptide(L)'
;MIGVTGCVSSSTKIDIFWLNAGNGIGHTTGTGTAWGVPGEELGGEFLTVPAAAATNSPQLGYPELVDVFAVGPDFAMYNKQSAHGTWTADWLDLQGDFASAPGVISRADGRLDVFAVGNDYAMYHRFRTGLGSKTRWSPGWEYLGGRFSSTAGVVSRDGVSIDVFARGADFTLRHRRNVQGTWSSDWQNLGGSLASPPAAVSWGPARMDVFAVGTDRALWHRWWDGEIWSDWESLGGALTDTPSVTSWGPGRLDVFGLGLDGRIVHYWFDDQAWSGRESLSGVIAGELSSGPVALAPAYNLLNIAVSGAGAAWGKIWDGVDWTPTNFDQVGFGVRLPTTYRFSVDRVQVTNTRSLNSDTDAAVAAVAAGNWPIRTATQRTGDIGGVSDPQGMQLDRLSFEPVTVELCEASLFNYLILNNGHADAKVLDDALVKAAGSITSDGVQGLSKGIGAGLGAIVGIELIGTAILAPVIGSLLGSLVDYLLSKVGTVVFADCDGLVAAESVALSGRDLFLKTKDAGLTVTTTHHGTDSADGCGANSVYDVTWTIDRIAAG
;
A
#
# COMPACT_ATOMS: atom_id res chain seq x y z
N MET A 1 3.47 -3.05 -0.06
CA MET A 1 4.30 -2.78 1.13
C MET A 1 5.42 -3.80 1.21
N ILE A 2 6.61 -3.39 1.65
CA ILE A 2 7.79 -4.25 1.83
C ILE A 2 7.64 -5.00 3.16
N GLY A 3 7.87 -6.31 3.21
CA GLY A 3 7.80 -7.12 4.46
C GLY A 3 9.06 -7.07 5.32
N VAL A 4 10.12 -6.47 4.80
CA VAL A 4 11.46 -6.38 5.39
C VAL A 4 12.01 -4.96 5.20
N THR A 5 12.96 -4.53 6.00
CA THR A 5 13.72 -3.29 5.79
C THR A 5 15.17 -3.54 6.11
N GLY A 6 16.05 -2.59 5.79
CA GLY A 6 17.40 -2.63 6.31
C GLY A 6 18.13 -1.31 6.14
N CYS A 7 19.35 -1.27 6.65
CA CYS A 7 20.26 -0.15 6.47
C CYS A 7 21.70 -0.64 6.35
N VAL A 8 22.53 0.16 5.69
CA VAL A 8 23.98 -0.03 5.67
C VAL A 8 24.58 0.62 6.91
N SER A 9 25.08 -0.19 7.85
CA SER A 9 25.61 0.28 9.13
C SER A 9 27.12 0.48 9.14
N SER A 10 27.85 -0.04 8.16
CA SER A 10 29.24 0.35 7.89
C SER A 10 29.62 0.02 6.45
N SER A 11 30.88 0.25 6.04
CA SER A 11 31.35 0.06 4.67
C SER A 11 31.09 -1.31 4.06
N THR A 12 30.85 -2.33 4.87
CA THR A 12 30.45 -3.65 4.38
C THR A 12 29.33 -4.27 5.18
N LYS A 13 28.91 -3.68 6.31
CA LYS A 13 27.91 -4.25 7.21
C LYS A 13 26.53 -3.74 6.86
N ILE A 14 25.57 -4.65 6.89
CA ILE A 14 24.14 -4.35 6.78
C ILE A 14 23.39 -4.90 7.98
N ASP A 15 22.27 -4.28 8.30
CA ASP A 15 21.32 -4.73 9.31
C ASP A 15 19.95 -4.83 8.65
N ILE A 16 19.29 -5.97 8.80
CA ILE A 16 17.99 -6.29 8.22
C ILE A 16 16.98 -6.49 9.35
N PHE A 17 15.79 -5.94 9.18
CA PHE A 17 14.71 -6.00 10.15
C PHE A 17 13.42 -6.47 9.50
N TRP A 18 12.57 -7.14 10.26
CA TRP A 18 11.25 -7.58 9.81
C TRP A 18 10.25 -7.57 10.96
N LEU A 19 8.96 -7.52 10.61
CA LEU A 19 7.89 -7.81 11.56
C LEU A 19 7.75 -9.33 11.67
N ASN A 20 7.79 -9.87 12.88
CA ASN A 20 7.66 -11.30 13.10
C ASN A 20 6.18 -11.73 13.26
N ALA A 21 5.91 -13.04 13.28
CA ALA A 21 4.56 -13.62 13.43
C ALA A 21 3.84 -13.19 14.73
N GLY A 22 4.60 -12.86 15.78
CA GLY A 22 4.10 -12.34 17.05
C GLY A 22 3.99 -10.81 17.11
N ASN A 23 4.09 -10.11 15.97
CA ASN A 23 4.13 -8.64 15.86
C ASN A 23 5.35 -7.96 16.52
N GLY A 24 6.37 -8.70 16.95
CA GLY A 24 7.64 -8.12 17.38
C GLY A 24 8.56 -7.80 16.20
N ILE A 25 9.68 -7.11 16.46
CA ILE A 25 10.70 -6.88 15.43
C ILE A 25 11.80 -7.93 15.54
N GLY A 26 12.03 -8.65 14.45
CA GLY A 26 13.21 -9.49 14.26
C GLY A 26 14.35 -8.70 13.62
N HIS A 27 15.59 -9.11 13.89
CA HIS A 27 16.80 -8.46 13.41
C HIS A 27 17.86 -9.50 13.01
N THR A 28 18.59 -9.24 11.93
CA THR A 28 19.81 -9.97 11.59
C THR A 28 20.83 -9.00 11.00
N THR A 29 22.10 -9.38 11.06
CA THR A 29 23.17 -8.62 10.43
C THR A 29 23.63 -9.32 9.16
N GLY A 30 24.45 -8.66 8.36
CA GLY A 30 25.10 -9.26 7.22
C GLY A 30 26.27 -8.43 6.77
N THR A 31 26.86 -8.87 5.68
CA THR A 31 27.87 -8.16 4.94
C THR A 31 27.48 -8.07 3.46
N GLY A 32 28.21 -7.27 2.69
CA GLY A 32 28.11 -7.23 1.24
C GLY A 32 28.36 -8.57 0.53
N THR A 33 28.80 -9.61 1.24
CA THR A 33 29.09 -10.94 0.67
C THR A 33 28.50 -12.11 1.45
N ALA A 34 27.83 -11.89 2.59
CA ALA A 34 27.31 -12.96 3.43
C ALA A 34 26.20 -12.49 4.38
N TRP A 35 25.23 -13.35 4.68
CA TRP A 35 24.18 -13.09 5.68
C TRP A 35 24.58 -13.62 7.06
N GLY A 36 24.25 -12.89 8.13
CA GLY A 36 24.57 -13.20 9.52
C GLY A 36 23.43 -13.96 10.23
N VAL A 37 23.16 -15.18 9.79
CA VAL A 37 22.12 -16.05 10.38
C VAL A 37 22.64 -16.91 11.55
N PRO A 38 21.80 -17.25 12.56
CA PRO A 38 20.41 -16.85 12.73
C PRO A 38 20.26 -15.41 13.27
N GLY A 39 19.11 -14.79 13.00
CA GLY A 39 18.74 -13.50 13.60
C GLY A 39 18.37 -13.58 15.09
N GLU A 40 18.13 -12.42 15.69
CA GLU A 40 17.67 -12.20 17.05
C GLU A 40 16.30 -11.50 17.08
N GLU A 41 15.58 -11.62 18.19
CA GLU A 41 14.31 -10.93 18.41
C GLU A 41 14.51 -9.68 19.29
N LEU A 42 14.07 -8.52 18.81
CA LEU A 42 14.13 -7.26 19.55
C LEU A 42 12.88 -7.01 20.42
N GLY A 43 11.88 -7.89 20.29
CA GLY A 43 10.60 -7.84 21.01
C GLY A 43 9.71 -6.68 20.58
N GLY A 44 8.81 -6.27 21.48
CA GLY A 44 7.77 -5.28 21.21
C GLY A 44 6.55 -5.86 20.50
N GLU A 45 5.57 -5.00 20.20
CA GLU A 45 4.37 -5.32 19.43
C GLU A 45 4.10 -4.15 18.49
N PHE A 46 3.98 -4.41 17.19
CA PHE A 46 3.93 -3.37 16.15
C PHE A 46 2.96 -3.70 15.01
N LEU A 47 2.44 -2.65 14.37
CA LEU A 47 1.46 -2.71 13.29
C LEU A 47 2.08 -2.62 11.90
N THR A 48 3.18 -1.87 11.79
CA THR A 48 3.84 -1.56 10.52
C THR A 48 5.16 -2.31 10.40
N VAL A 49 5.59 -2.55 9.16
CA VAL A 49 6.98 -2.94 8.90
C VAL A 49 7.89 -1.83 9.44
N PRO A 50 9.01 -2.18 10.11
CA PRO A 50 9.90 -1.17 10.66
C PRO A 50 10.59 -0.36 9.55
N ALA A 51 11.17 0.77 9.93
CA ALA A 51 12.16 1.47 9.13
C ALA A 51 13.45 1.62 9.95
N ALA A 52 14.60 1.55 9.28
CA ALA A 52 15.88 1.61 9.96
C ALA A 52 16.86 2.53 9.22
N ALA A 53 17.71 3.20 9.98
CA ALA A 53 18.83 3.96 9.45
C ALA A 53 20.02 3.88 10.39
N ALA A 54 21.22 3.89 9.81
CA ALA A 54 22.45 3.90 10.54
C ALA A 54 23.13 5.26 10.45
N THR A 55 23.66 5.72 11.57
CA THR A 55 24.44 6.95 11.69
C THR A 55 25.89 6.57 11.97
N ASN A 56 26.78 6.89 11.03
CA ASN A 56 28.20 6.55 11.13
C ASN A 56 29.04 7.83 11.29
N SER A 57 29.70 7.98 12.44
CA SER A 57 30.64 9.09 12.66
C SER A 57 31.99 8.59 13.18
N PRO A 58 32.92 8.23 12.26
CA PRO A 58 34.29 7.87 12.61
C PRO A 58 35.03 9.00 13.35
N GLN A 59 34.72 10.25 13.00
CA GLN A 59 35.31 11.46 13.59
C GLN A 59 34.97 11.63 15.07
N LEU A 60 33.86 11.03 15.53
CA LEU A 60 33.34 11.17 16.88
C LEU A 60 33.44 9.86 17.68
N GLY A 61 34.11 8.84 17.15
CA GLY A 61 34.35 7.56 17.84
C GLY A 61 33.15 6.62 17.87
N TYR A 62 32.10 6.88 17.07
CA TYR A 62 30.89 6.07 16.97
C TYR A 62 30.73 5.57 15.51
N PRO A 63 31.52 4.57 15.09
CA PRO A 63 31.45 4.01 13.75
C PRO A 63 30.13 3.30 13.42
N GLU A 64 29.27 2.99 14.39
CA GLU A 64 28.04 2.24 14.16
C GLU A 64 26.94 2.55 15.19
N LEU A 65 25.98 3.41 14.84
CA LEU A 65 24.72 3.59 15.56
C LEU A 65 23.56 3.23 14.64
N VAL A 66 22.73 2.27 15.03
CA VAL A 66 21.55 1.86 14.25
C VAL A 66 20.29 2.24 15.00
N ASP A 67 19.32 2.80 14.30
CA ASP A 67 18.02 3.13 14.83
C ASP A 67 16.94 2.41 14.04
N VAL A 68 16.04 1.73 14.74
CA VAL A 68 14.85 1.11 14.16
C VAL A 68 13.59 1.77 14.73
N PHE A 69 12.62 1.97 13.86
CA PHE A 69 11.35 2.64 14.14
C PHE A 69 10.18 1.77 13.71
N ALA A 70 9.11 1.77 14.48
CA ALA A 70 7.86 1.12 14.11
C ALA A 70 6.68 1.77 14.83
N VAL A 71 5.47 1.63 14.25
CA VAL A 71 4.22 2.12 14.86
C VAL A 71 3.58 1.00 15.69
N GLY A 72 3.29 1.28 16.96
CA GLY A 72 2.67 0.34 17.89
C GLY A 72 1.15 0.21 17.73
N PRO A 73 0.50 -0.75 18.44
CA PRO A 73 -0.96 -0.93 18.45
C PRO A 73 -1.77 0.29 18.91
N ASP A 74 -1.14 1.18 19.67
CA ASP A 74 -1.67 2.47 20.11
C ASP A 74 -1.45 3.60 19.08
N PHE A 75 -0.88 3.27 17.92
CA PHE A 75 -0.54 4.18 16.83
C PHE A 75 0.57 5.20 17.17
N ALA A 76 1.25 5.05 18.30
CA ALA A 76 2.43 5.83 18.63
C ALA A 76 3.65 5.31 17.86
N MET A 77 4.62 6.19 17.63
CA MET A 77 5.92 5.80 17.08
C MET A 77 6.85 5.33 18.19
N TYR A 78 7.55 4.22 17.98
CA TYR A 78 8.58 3.72 18.89
C TYR A 78 9.94 3.68 18.21
N ASN A 79 10.99 3.81 19.01
CA ASN A 79 12.38 3.70 18.58
C ASN A 79 13.17 2.72 19.46
N LYS A 80 14.02 1.91 18.84
CA LYS A 80 15.07 1.15 19.54
C LYS A 80 16.41 1.48 18.89
N GLN A 81 17.43 1.68 19.71
CA GLN A 81 18.76 2.07 19.24
C GLN A 81 19.77 0.98 19.56
N SER A 82 20.67 0.71 18.62
CA SER A 82 21.88 -0.08 18.82
C SER A 82 23.11 0.81 18.77
N ALA A 83 24.02 0.63 19.72
CA ALA A 83 25.37 1.17 19.66
C ALA A 83 26.36 0.00 19.66
N HIS A 84 27.12 -0.15 18.56
CA HIS A 84 28.09 -1.24 18.40
C HIS A 84 27.51 -2.64 18.66
N GLY A 85 26.33 -2.91 18.10
CA GLY A 85 25.64 -4.20 18.27
C GLY A 85 24.97 -4.40 19.63
N THR A 86 24.98 -3.40 20.53
CA THR A 86 24.27 -3.46 21.81
C THR A 86 23.01 -2.61 21.75
N TRP A 87 21.85 -3.26 21.82
CA TRP A 87 20.54 -2.61 21.83
C TRP A 87 20.18 -2.00 23.19
N THR A 88 19.40 -0.92 23.16
CA THR A 88 18.68 -0.45 24.35
C THR A 88 17.75 -1.54 24.87
N ALA A 89 17.59 -1.61 26.20
CA ALA A 89 16.73 -2.63 26.82
C ALA A 89 15.28 -2.51 26.32
N ASP A 90 14.70 -1.31 26.50
CA ASP A 90 13.31 -1.04 26.16
C ASP A 90 13.17 -0.28 24.84
N TRP A 91 11.97 -0.38 24.27
CA TRP A 91 11.52 0.48 23.18
C TRP A 91 11.16 1.86 23.75
N LEU A 92 11.73 2.91 23.16
CA LEU A 92 11.44 4.28 23.52
C LEU A 92 10.16 4.75 22.81
N ASP A 93 9.15 5.12 23.58
CA ASP A 93 7.94 5.78 23.08
C ASP A 93 8.26 7.21 22.62
N LEU A 94 8.11 7.46 21.32
CA LEU A 94 8.25 8.78 20.70
C LEU A 94 6.90 9.50 20.55
N GLN A 95 5.82 8.94 21.07
CA GLN A 95 4.45 9.45 21.03
C GLN A 95 3.96 9.68 19.59
N GLY A 96 2.78 10.29 19.47
CA GLY A 96 2.14 10.60 18.19
C GLY A 96 0.91 9.72 17.94
N ASP A 97 0.30 9.92 16.78
CA ASP A 97 -0.87 9.17 16.31
C ASP A 97 -0.76 9.01 14.79
N PHE A 98 -0.17 7.89 14.36
CA PHE A 98 0.30 7.69 12.99
C PHE A 98 -0.51 6.66 12.21
N ALA A 99 -0.67 6.95 10.92
CA ALA A 99 -1.35 6.12 9.93
C ALA A 99 -0.39 5.71 8.79
N SER A 100 0.93 5.74 8.98
CA SER A 100 1.88 5.16 8.02
C SER A 100 3.02 4.46 8.74
N ALA A 101 3.73 3.59 8.01
CA ALA A 101 5.07 3.19 8.41
C ALA A 101 5.99 4.44 8.51
N PRO A 102 7.07 4.38 9.29
CA PRO A 102 8.06 5.46 9.33
C PRO A 102 8.84 5.55 8.01
N GLY A 103 9.15 6.76 7.58
CA GLY A 103 10.25 7.05 6.64
C GLY A 103 11.42 7.63 7.42
N VAL A 104 12.63 7.10 7.25
CA VAL A 104 13.80 7.51 8.05
C VAL A 104 15.02 7.73 7.17
N ILE A 105 15.83 8.72 7.53
CA ILE A 105 17.11 8.99 6.89
C ILE A 105 18.15 9.41 7.93
N SER A 106 19.39 9.00 7.73
CA SER A 106 20.54 9.54 8.45
C SER A 106 21.27 10.56 7.58
N ARG A 107 21.93 11.51 8.24
CA ARG A 107 22.68 12.59 7.61
C ARG A 107 24.15 12.47 7.96
N ALA A 108 24.99 12.97 7.08
CA ALA A 108 26.45 12.88 7.22
C ALA A 108 26.98 13.60 8.48
N ASP A 109 26.21 14.53 9.05
CA ASP A 109 26.54 15.26 10.29
C ASP A 109 26.18 14.49 11.58
N GLY A 110 25.68 13.26 11.46
CA GLY A 110 25.29 12.45 12.60
C GLY A 110 23.83 12.65 13.03
N ARG A 111 23.05 13.45 12.29
CA ARG A 111 21.63 13.66 12.53
C ARG A 111 20.80 12.51 11.95
N LEU A 112 19.66 12.27 12.58
CA LEU A 112 18.64 11.35 12.11
C LEU A 112 17.32 12.11 11.99
N ASP A 113 16.57 11.88 10.92
CA ASP A 113 15.26 12.47 10.68
C ASP A 113 14.25 11.35 10.37
N VAL A 114 13.11 11.37 11.06
CA VAL A 114 12.01 10.40 10.91
C VAL A 114 10.72 11.13 10.55
N PHE A 115 9.96 10.52 9.66
CA PHE A 115 8.74 11.03 9.06
C PHE A 115 7.62 10.01 9.18
N ALA A 116 6.40 10.49 9.39
CA ALA A 116 5.21 9.64 9.33
C ALA A 116 3.97 10.49 9.00
N VAL A 117 2.99 9.86 8.36
CA VAL A 117 1.68 10.45 8.11
C VAL A 117 0.83 10.26 9.36
N GLY A 118 0.31 11.36 9.90
CA GLY A 118 -0.60 11.35 11.04
C GLY A 118 -2.01 10.87 10.67
N ASN A 119 -2.85 10.63 11.67
CA ASN A 119 -4.26 10.29 11.44
C ASN A 119 -5.06 11.38 10.71
N ASP A 120 -4.60 12.62 10.78
CA ASP A 120 -5.11 13.77 10.04
C ASP A 120 -4.61 13.83 8.58
N TYR A 121 -3.90 12.79 8.14
CA TYR A 121 -3.23 12.66 6.84
C TYR A 121 -2.12 13.69 6.57
N ALA A 122 -1.71 14.47 7.57
CA ALA A 122 -0.58 15.39 7.43
C ALA A 122 0.75 14.69 7.66
N MET A 123 1.82 15.21 7.06
CA MET A 123 3.17 14.74 7.35
C MET A 123 3.67 15.34 8.66
N TYR A 124 4.25 14.51 9.50
CA TYR A 124 4.97 14.91 10.71
C TYR A 124 6.43 14.50 10.61
N HIS A 125 7.29 15.29 11.25
CA HIS A 125 8.72 15.09 11.26
C HIS A 125 9.27 15.16 12.68
N ARG A 126 10.18 14.26 13.05
CA ARG A 126 10.96 14.33 14.28
C ARG A 126 12.40 14.04 13.97
N PHE A 127 13.31 14.65 14.72
CA PHE A 127 14.74 14.45 14.48
C PHE A 127 15.50 14.23 15.76
N ARG A 128 16.64 13.55 15.63
CA ARG A 128 17.60 13.33 16.70
C ARG A 128 18.93 13.97 16.33
N THR A 129 19.51 14.66 17.29
CA THR A 129 20.87 15.23 17.20
C THR A 129 21.78 14.61 18.25
N GLY A 130 23.08 14.81 18.12
CA GLY A 130 24.08 14.23 19.02
C GLY A 130 24.37 12.76 18.71
N LEU A 131 25.34 12.19 19.42
CA LEU A 131 25.81 10.81 19.22
C LEU A 131 26.05 10.10 20.56
N GLY A 132 26.03 8.77 20.52
CA GLY A 132 26.22 7.91 21.70
C GLY A 132 25.24 8.26 22.81
N SER A 133 25.71 8.38 24.04
CA SER A 133 24.88 8.72 25.21
C SER A 133 24.40 10.19 25.25
N LYS A 134 24.82 11.03 24.30
CA LYS A 134 24.44 12.45 24.21
C LYS A 134 23.36 12.70 23.16
N THR A 135 22.79 11.65 22.57
CA THR A 135 21.70 11.81 21.61
C THR A 135 20.49 12.48 22.26
N ARG A 136 19.88 13.41 21.54
CA ARG A 136 18.69 14.13 21.98
C ARG A 136 17.68 14.23 20.86
N TRP A 137 16.48 13.73 21.12
CA TRP A 137 15.30 13.94 20.28
C TRP A 137 14.83 15.39 20.36
N SER A 138 14.26 15.90 19.26
CA SER A 138 13.51 17.15 19.28
C SER A 138 12.38 17.09 20.33
N PRO A 139 11.96 18.25 20.89
CA PRO A 139 10.97 18.29 21.97
C PRO A 139 9.64 17.58 21.65
N GLY A 140 9.26 17.54 20.37
CA GLY A 140 8.09 16.83 19.87
C GLY A 140 8.13 16.70 18.35
N TRP A 141 7.03 16.20 17.79
CA TRP A 141 6.79 16.10 16.36
C TRP A 141 6.50 17.49 15.76
N GLU A 142 7.21 17.82 14.69
CA GLU A 142 7.02 19.00 13.86
C GLU A 142 5.93 18.72 12.82
N TYR A 143 4.92 19.59 12.76
CA TYR A 143 3.87 19.53 11.75
C TYR A 143 4.38 20.07 10.41
N LEU A 144 4.40 19.24 9.37
CA LEU A 144 4.81 19.64 8.03
C LEU A 144 3.62 19.86 7.08
N GLY A 145 2.38 19.71 7.53
CA GLY A 145 1.20 19.92 6.69
C GLY A 145 1.06 18.91 5.56
N GLY A 146 0.37 19.30 4.49
CA GLY A 146 0.05 18.42 3.36
C GLY A 146 -1.05 17.40 3.69
N ARG A 147 -1.39 16.56 2.70
CA ARG A 147 -2.37 15.47 2.78
C ARG A 147 -1.86 14.29 1.97
N PHE A 148 -1.55 13.18 2.64
CA PHE A 148 -0.81 12.07 2.05
C PHE A 148 -1.50 10.72 2.21
N SER A 149 -1.30 9.83 1.25
CA SER A 149 -1.86 8.47 1.23
C SER A 149 -0.79 7.39 1.03
N SER A 150 0.44 7.66 1.47
CA SER A 150 1.54 6.71 1.48
C SER A 150 2.55 7.04 2.57
N THR A 151 3.39 6.07 2.92
CA THR A 151 4.64 6.35 3.62
C THR A 151 5.53 7.34 2.84
N ALA A 152 6.47 7.99 3.55
CA ALA A 152 7.43 8.92 2.98
C ALA A 152 8.65 8.21 2.38
N GLY A 153 9.02 8.54 1.15
CA GLY A 153 10.34 8.28 0.59
C GLY A 153 11.27 9.46 0.89
N VAL A 154 12.42 9.22 1.51
CA VAL A 154 13.30 10.29 1.99
C VAL A 154 14.70 10.07 1.47
N VAL A 155 15.34 11.14 1.01
CA VAL A 155 16.71 11.11 0.51
C VAL A 155 17.53 12.22 1.13
N SER A 156 18.80 11.92 1.38
CA SER A 156 19.82 12.92 1.71
C SER A 156 20.69 13.13 0.48
N ARG A 157 20.72 14.35 -0.05
CA ARG A 157 21.51 14.68 -1.26
C ARG A 157 22.92 15.21 -0.93
N ASP A 158 23.09 15.71 0.29
CA ASP A 158 24.36 16.18 0.83
C ASP A 158 24.31 16.16 2.38
N GLY A 159 25.38 16.56 3.05
CA GLY A 159 25.43 16.52 4.52
C GLY A 159 24.44 17.45 5.24
N VAL A 160 23.79 18.38 4.53
CA VAL A 160 22.94 19.42 5.12
C VAL A 160 21.54 19.48 4.54
N SER A 161 21.19 18.61 3.60
CA SER A 161 19.94 18.68 2.86
C SER A 161 19.26 17.34 2.77
N ILE A 162 17.96 17.35 3.02
CA ILE A 162 17.08 16.21 2.78
C ILE A 162 15.90 16.64 1.94
N ASP A 163 15.40 15.71 1.14
CA ASP A 163 14.25 15.88 0.28
C ASP A 163 13.27 14.75 0.61
N VAL A 164 12.01 15.13 0.88
CA VAL A 164 10.94 14.23 1.32
C VAL A 164 9.91 14.13 0.23
N PHE A 165 9.55 12.90 -0.11
CA PHE A 165 8.58 12.56 -1.14
C PHE A 165 7.45 11.74 -0.53
N ALA A 166 6.22 12.04 -0.92
CA ALA A 166 5.06 11.25 -0.53
C ALA A 166 4.00 11.33 -1.62
N ARG A 167 3.17 10.30 -1.71
CA ARG A 167 1.97 10.34 -2.55
C ARG A 167 0.93 11.20 -1.86
N GLY A 168 0.51 12.27 -2.52
CA GLY A 168 -0.60 13.11 -2.08
C GLY A 168 -1.91 12.32 -2.06
N ALA A 169 -2.91 12.81 -1.32
CA ALA A 169 -4.24 12.22 -1.32
C ALA A 169 -4.81 12.07 -2.74
N ASP A 170 -4.47 12.99 -3.65
CA ASP A 170 -4.80 12.99 -5.09
C ASP A 170 -3.92 12.08 -5.97
N PHE A 171 -3.13 11.21 -5.33
CA PHE A 171 -2.23 10.25 -5.96
C PHE A 171 -1.08 10.85 -6.79
N THR A 172 -0.85 12.16 -6.67
CA THR A 172 0.31 12.83 -7.28
C THR A 172 1.53 12.75 -6.38
N LEU A 173 2.73 12.82 -6.96
CA LEU A 173 3.96 12.94 -6.19
C LEU A 173 4.08 14.33 -5.58
N ARG A 174 4.27 14.39 -4.26
CA ARG A 174 4.54 15.61 -3.51
C ARG A 174 5.97 15.60 -3.01
N HIS A 175 6.59 16.78 -3.01
CA HIS A 175 7.98 16.97 -2.65
C HIS A 175 8.14 18.17 -1.70
N ARG A 176 8.92 18.01 -0.63
CA ARG A 176 9.34 19.12 0.23
C ARG A 176 10.78 18.93 0.67
N ARG A 177 11.55 20.02 0.65
CA ARG A 177 12.98 19.99 0.97
C ARG A 177 13.28 20.68 2.30
N ASN A 178 14.29 20.20 2.99
CA ASN A 178 14.91 20.85 4.13
C ASN A 178 16.38 21.13 3.80
N VAL A 179 16.80 22.39 3.95
CA VAL A 179 18.20 22.81 3.80
C VAL A 179 18.65 23.44 5.10
N GLN A 180 19.70 22.88 5.71
CA GLN A 180 20.28 23.37 6.97
C GLN A 180 19.24 23.56 8.08
N GLY A 181 18.27 22.65 8.19
CA GLY A 181 17.21 22.70 9.19
C GLY A 181 16.01 23.58 8.82
N THR A 182 16.03 24.24 7.66
CA THR A 182 14.91 25.08 7.19
C THR A 182 14.12 24.37 6.09
N TRP A 183 12.82 24.15 6.32
CA TRP A 183 11.89 23.61 5.34
C TRP A 183 11.52 24.65 4.27
N SER A 184 11.30 24.22 3.03
CA SER A 184 10.60 25.04 2.03
C SER A 184 9.18 25.38 2.50
N SER A 185 8.61 26.48 2.01
CA SER A 185 7.30 26.97 2.49
C SER A 185 6.19 25.92 2.35
N ASP A 186 6.13 25.26 1.19
CA ASP A 186 5.03 24.37 0.83
C ASP A 186 5.53 23.06 0.20
N TRP A 187 4.60 22.12 0.10
CA TRP A 187 4.76 20.89 -0.67
C TRP A 187 4.57 21.19 -2.17
N GLN A 188 5.62 20.95 -2.95
CA GLN A 188 5.57 21.03 -4.40
C GLN A 188 4.82 19.83 -4.97
N ASN A 189 3.89 20.06 -5.92
CA ASN A 189 3.29 18.99 -6.72
C ASN A 189 4.18 18.70 -7.94
N LEU A 190 4.64 17.46 -8.06
CA LEU A 190 5.46 16.97 -9.18
C LEU A 190 4.66 16.10 -10.17
N GLY A 191 3.33 16.07 -10.03
CA GLY A 191 2.41 15.35 -10.91
C GLY A 191 2.54 13.83 -10.80
N GLY A 192 2.23 13.13 -11.88
CA GLY A 192 2.18 11.68 -11.92
C GLY A 192 0.86 11.11 -11.40
N SER A 193 0.69 9.78 -11.54
CA SER A 193 -0.45 9.02 -11.03
C SER A 193 0.08 7.75 -10.37
N LEU A 194 0.37 7.85 -9.08
CA LEU A 194 1.14 6.85 -8.34
C LEU A 194 0.19 5.80 -7.72
N ALA A 195 0.34 4.55 -8.12
CA ALA A 195 -0.29 3.40 -7.48
C ALA A 195 0.46 2.96 -6.21
N SER A 196 1.79 3.06 -6.18
CA SER A 196 2.61 2.77 -5.00
C SER A 196 3.06 4.04 -4.27
N PRO A 197 3.53 3.92 -3.00
CA PRO A 197 4.44 4.90 -2.42
C PRO A 197 5.64 5.21 -3.34
N PRO A 198 6.25 6.42 -3.23
CA PRO A 198 7.48 6.75 -3.93
C PRO A 198 8.71 6.14 -3.24
N ALA A 199 9.65 5.65 -4.02
CA ALA A 199 10.98 5.26 -3.57
C ALA A 199 12.01 6.26 -4.13
N ALA A 200 12.78 6.90 -3.26
CA ALA A 200 13.70 7.97 -3.64
C ALA A 200 15.15 7.57 -3.35
N VAL A 201 16.06 8.02 -4.21
CA VAL A 201 17.51 7.77 -4.12
C VAL A 201 18.28 8.99 -4.60
N SER A 202 19.50 9.14 -4.12
CA SER A 202 20.46 10.13 -4.58
C SER A 202 21.82 9.48 -4.65
N TRP A 203 22.54 9.72 -5.74
CA TRP A 203 23.97 9.42 -5.84
C TRP A 203 24.83 10.68 -5.68
N GLY A 204 24.24 11.86 -5.49
CA GLY A 204 24.98 13.10 -5.27
C GLY A 204 24.12 14.37 -5.24
N PRO A 205 24.71 15.52 -4.89
CA PRO A 205 23.95 16.75 -4.61
C PRO A 205 23.09 17.28 -5.75
N ALA A 206 23.46 16.97 -7.00
CA ALA A 206 22.77 17.38 -8.22
C ALA A 206 21.98 16.24 -8.88
N ARG A 207 21.78 15.12 -8.20
CA ARG A 207 20.93 14.05 -8.71
C ARG A 207 20.09 13.41 -7.61
N MET A 208 18.79 13.47 -7.80
CA MET A 208 17.83 12.64 -7.08
C MET A 208 16.89 12.00 -8.08
N ASP A 209 16.54 10.75 -7.85
CA ASP A 209 15.58 10.03 -8.68
C ASP A 209 14.48 9.49 -7.77
N VAL A 210 13.24 9.57 -8.26
CA VAL A 210 12.05 9.07 -7.57
C VAL A 210 11.36 8.08 -8.47
N PHE A 211 11.14 6.88 -7.95
CA PHE A 211 10.48 5.76 -8.61
C PHE A 211 9.12 5.50 -7.98
N ALA A 212 8.16 5.11 -8.80
CA ALA A 212 6.87 4.62 -8.34
C ALA A 212 6.23 3.70 -9.37
N VAL A 213 5.27 2.89 -8.93
CA VAL A 213 4.41 2.14 -9.84
C VAL A 213 3.23 3.02 -10.28
N GLY A 214 2.94 3.04 -11.57
CA GLY A 214 1.78 3.71 -12.15
C GLY A 214 0.49 2.88 -12.08
N THR A 215 -0.64 3.48 -12.44
CA THR A 215 -1.93 2.76 -12.57
C THR A 215 -1.93 1.70 -13.67
N ASP A 216 -0.95 1.74 -14.58
CA ASP A 216 -0.67 0.76 -15.62
C ASP A 216 0.25 -0.39 -15.15
N ARG A 217 0.65 -0.40 -13.87
CA ARG A 217 1.64 -1.31 -13.26
C ARG A 217 3.06 -1.15 -13.80
N ALA A 218 3.34 -0.16 -14.63
CA ALA A 218 4.71 0.10 -15.08
C ALA A 218 5.52 0.77 -13.97
N LEU A 219 6.83 0.55 -13.98
CA LEU A 219 7.80 1.33 -13.21
C LEU A 219 7.99 2.67 -13.90
N TRP A 220 7.67 3.74 -13.18
CA TRP A 220 7.86 5.12 -13.63
C TRP A 220 8.92 5.79 -12.77
N HIS A 221 9.70 6.68 -13.37
CA HIS A 221 10.65 7.48 -12.63
C HIS A 221 10.70 8.93 -13.13
N ARG A 222 11.18 9.80 -12.25
CA ARG A 222 11.42 11.22 -12.51
C ARG A 222 12.66 11.63 -11.72
N TRP A 223 13.50 12.48 -12.30
CA TRP A 223 14.75 12.88 -11.66
C TRP A 223 14.95 14.39 -11.63
N TRP A 224 15.74 14.83 -10.66
CA TRP A 224 16.28 16.17 -10.53
C TRP A 224 17.70 16.18 -11.08
N ASP A 225 18.04 17.13 -11.94
CA ASP A 225 19.37 17.24 -12.56
C ASP A 225 20.29 18.31 -11.92
N GLY A 226 19.83 18.94 -10.84
CA GLY A 226 20.51 20.07 -10.20
C GLY A 226 19.80 21.41 -10.42
N GLU A 227 18.97 21.52 -11.46
CA GLU A 227 18.30 22.75 -11.86
C GLU A 227 16.80 22.57 -12.09
N ILE A 228 16.39 21.48 -12.73
CA ILE A 228 14.99 21.17 -13.03
C ILE A 228 14.66 19.70 -12.79
N TRP A 229 13.37 19.45 -12.61
CA TRP A 229 12.83 18.09 -12.64
C TRP A 229 12.54 17.68 -14.08
N SER A 230 13.04 16.52 -14.50
CA SER A 230 12.69 15.87 -15.78
C SER A 230 11.20 15.62 -15.90
N ASP A 231 10.67 15.24 -17.06
CA ASP A 231 9.34 14.61 -17.12
C ASP A 231 9.36 13.18 -16.54
N TRP A 232 8.18 12.61 -16.31
CA TRP A 232 8.03 11.20 -15.95
C TRP A 232 8.40 10.32 -17.14
N GLU A 233 9.28 9.35 -16.91
CA GLU A 233 9.69 8.34 -17.88
C GLU A 233 9.26 6.96 -17.40
N SER A 234 8.67 6.16 -18.31
CA SER A 234 8.32 4.76 -18.03
C SER A 234 9.48 3.85 -18.38
N LEU A 235 9.85 2.98 -17.45
CA LEU A 235 10.76 1.86 -17.67
C LEU A 235 10.00 0.56 -18.03
N GLY A 236 8.67 0.64 -18.15
CA GLY A 236 7.80 -0.50 -18.42
C GLY A 236 7.67 -1.46 -17.22
N GLY A 237 7.41 -2.73 -17.50
CA GLY A 237 7.20 -3.75 -16.47
C GLY A 237 5.74 -3.93 -16.06
N ALA A 238 5.51 -4.78 -15.06
CA ALA A 238 4.20 -5.08 -14.51
C ALA A 238 4.34 -5.45 -13.03
N LEU A 239 4.46 -4.41 -12.20
CA LEU A 239 4.77 -4.53 -10.78
C LEU A 239 3.51 -4.61 -9.92
N THR A 240 3.64 -5.28 -8.78
CA THR A 240 2.56 -5.47 -7.79
C THR A 240 2.82 -4.73 -6.48
N ASP A 241 3.99 -4.10 -6.36
CA ASP A 241 4.47 -3.55 -5.09
C ASP A 241 5.34 -2.30 -5.29
N THR A 242 5.60 -1.59 -4.20
CA THR A 242 6.55 -0.46 -4.17
C THR A 242 7.93 -0.92 -4.65
N PRO A 243 8.58 -0.21 -5.60
CA PRO A 243 9.94 -0.53 -5.98
C PRO A 243 10.90 -0.20 -4.84
N SER A 244 12.04 -0.89 -4.79
CA SER A 244 13.16 -0.50 -3.95
C SER A 244 14.31 -0.05 -4.83
N VAL A 245 14.95 1.06 -4.44
CA VAL A 245 16.06 1.63 -5.20
C VAL A 245 17.24 1.90 -4.30
N THR A 246 18.44 1.69 -4.82
CA THR A 246 19.69 2.06 -4.15
C THR A 246 20.72 2.55 -5.15
N SER A 247 21.84 3.04 -4.64
CA SER A 247 22.97 3.52 -5.42
C SER A 247 24.25 3.21 -4.66
N TRP A 248 25.21 2.54 -5.32
CA TRP A 248 26.55 2.35 -4.76
C TRP A 248 27.54 3.45 -5.19
N GLY A 249 27.16 4.39 -6.05
CA GLY A 249 28.02 5.48 -6.48
C GLY A 249 27.42 6.38 -7.56
N PRO A 250 28.08 7.52 -7.85
CA PRO A 250 27.67 8.43 -8.92
C PRO A 250 27.49 7.72 -10.26
N GLY A 251 26.42 8.05 -10.97
CA GLY A 251 26.10 7.46 -12.27
C GLY A 251 25.45 6.08 -12.21
N ARG A 252 25.16 5.53 -11.02
CA ARG A 252 24.57 4.20 -10.86
C ARG A 252 23.34 4.16 -9.96
N LEU A 253 22.21 3.71 -10.51
CA LEU A 253 21.03 3.29 -9.74
C LEU A 253 20.73 1.82 -9.99
N ASP A 254 20.21 1.14 -8.98
CA ASP A 254 19.70 -0.21 -9.08
C ASP A 254 18.29 -0.26 -8.48
N VAL A 255 17.31 -0.61 -9.30
CA VAL A 255 15.88 -0.61 -8.98
C VAL A 255 15.32 -2.01 -9.08
N PHE A 256 14.68 -2.45 -8.00
CA PHE A 256 14.08 -3.76 -7.87
C PHE A 256 12.59 -3.66 -7.63
N GLY A 257 11.82 -4.61 -8.16
CA GLY A 257 10.37 -4.68 -7.92
C GLY A 257 9.84 -6.10 -8.01
N LEU A 258 8.70 -6.37 -7.36
CA LEU A 258 7.99 -7.63 -7.48
C LEU A 258 7.06 -7.59 -8.70
N GLY A 259 7.25 -8.52 -9.64
CA GLY A 259 6.43 -8.66 -10.83
C GLY A 259 5.15 -9.49 -10.60
N LEU A 260 4.18 -9.35 -11.51
CA LEU A 260 2.98 -10.20 -11.55
C LEU A 260 3.28 -11.70 -11.67
N ASP A 261 4.46 -12.07 -12.15
CA ASP A 261 4.92 -13.45 -12.27
C ASP A 261 5.57 -13.98 -10.97
N GLY A 262 5.47 -13.23 -9.87
CA GLY A 262 6.03 -13.60 -8.57
C GLY A 262 7.56 -13.54 -8.52
N ARG A 263 8.20 -12.86 -9.47
CA ARG A 263 9.67 -12.73 -9.54
C ARG A 263 10.12 -11.32 -9.25
N ILE A 264 11.33 -11.19 -8.70
CA ILE A 264 12.00 -9.90 -8.61
C ILE A 264 12.54 -9.52 -9.98
N VAL A 265 12.19 -8.33 -10.42
CA VAL A 265 12.75 -7.68 -11.59
C VAL A 265 13.80 -6.67 -11.17
N HIS A 266 14.80 -6.46 -12.01
CA HIS A 266 15.90 -5.55 -11.79
C HIS A 266 16.10 -4.68 -13.04
N TYR A 267 16.23 -3.38 -12.81
CA TYR A 267 16.66 -2.38 -13.78
C TYR A 267 17.82 -1.61 -13.17
N TRP A 268 18.83 -1.29 -13.96
CA TRP A 268 19.89 -0.41 -13.50
C TRP A 268 20.16 0.71 -14.48
N PHE A 269 20.56 1.85 -13.94
CA PHE A 269 21.05 2.97 -14.71
C PHE A 269 22.57 2.97 -14.65
N ASP A 270 23.23 3.10 -15.80
CA ASP A 270 24.68 3.22 -15.90
C ASP A 270 25.02 4.45 -16.75
N ASP A 271 25.39 5.53 -16.06
CA ASP A 271 25.71 6.88 -16.53
C ASP A 271 24.65 7.60 -17.38
N GLN A 272 24.26 7.06 -18.52
CA GLN A 272 23.35 7.72 -19.47
C GLN A 272 22.23 6.80 -19.95
N ALA A 273 22.26 5.51 -19.59
CA ALA A 273 21.30 4.56 -20.11
C ALA A 273 20.76 3.63 -19.02
N TRP A 274 19.46 3.35 -19.12
CA TRP A 274 18.83 2.26 -18.41
C TRP A 274 19.13 0.93 -19.11
N SER A 275 19.29 -0.11 -18.30
CA SER A 275 19.31 -1.49 -18.76
C SER A 275 17.95 -1.92 -19.29
N GLY A 276 17.92 -3.05 -20.01
CA GLY A 276 16.69 -3.80 -20.16
C GLY A 276 16.25 -4.45 -18.84
N ARG A 277 15.00 -4.94 -18.80
CA ARG A 277 14.48 -5.73 -17.67
C ARG A 277 15.31 -7.00 -17.47
N GLU A 278 15.94 -7.12 -16.31
CA GLU A 278 16.47 -8.37 -15.80
C GLU A 278 15.45 -9.03 -14.86
N SER A 279 15.33 -10.36 -14.90
CA SER A 279 14.57 -11.11 -13.89
C SER A 279 15.54 -11.90 -13.04
N LEU A 280 15.54 -11.64 -11.75
CA LEU A 280 16.35 -12.40 -10.81
C LEU A 280 15.70 -13.77 -10.63
N SER A 281 16.39 -14.80 -11.13
CA SER A 281 15.94 -16.18 -11.05
C SER A 281 15.86 -16.66 -9.60
N GLY A 282 14.87 -17.49 -9.29
CA GLY A 282 14.76 -18.20 -8.01
C GLY A 282 13.30 -18.50 -7.67
N VAL A 283 12.93 -19.78 -7.70
CA VAL A 283 11.65 -20.24 -7.14
C VAL A 283 11.86 -20.37 -5.63
N ILE A 284 11.26 -19.47 -4.86
CA ILE A 284 11.01 -19.77 -3.45
C ILE A 284 9.93 -20.84 -3.42
N ALA A 285 10.07 -21.86 -2.57
CA ALA A 285 9.02 -22.85 -2.34
C ALA A 285 7.85 -22.14 -1.63
N GLY A 286 7.00 -21.47 -2.42
CA GLY A 286 6.02 -20.47 -1.98
C GLY A 286 6.29 -19.12 -2.64
N GLU A 287 5.26 -18.51 -3.21
CA GLU A 287 5.39 -17.27 -3.99
C GLU A 287 5.90 -16.12 -3.11
N LEU A 288 6.85 -15.34 -3.65
CA LEU A 288 7.24 -14.05 -3.07
C LEU A 288 5.99 -13.20 -2.89
N SER A 289 5.84 -12.61 -1.71
CA SER A 289 4.58 -11.99 -1.30
C SER A 289 4.72 -10.52 -0.89
N SER A 290 5.93 -9.96 -0.94
CA SER A 290 6.15 -8.52 -0.84
C SER A 290 7.33 -8.04 -1.69
N GLY A 291 7.34 -6.74 -1.95
CA GLY A 291 8.43 -6.04 -2.62
C GLY A 291 9.79 -6.21 -1.90
N PRO A 292 10.91 -6.06 -2.62
CA PRO A 292 12.25 -6.17 -2.06
C PRO A 292 12.66 -4.93 -1.26
N VAL A 293 13.66 -5.09 -0.39
CA VAL A 293 14.54 -4.01 0.06
C VAL A 293 15.92 -4.22 -0.56
N ALA A 294 16.49 -3.16 -1.13
CA ALA A 294 17.80 -3.15 -1.78
C ALA A 294 18.77 -2.26 -1.00
N LEU A 295 19.96 -2.76 -0.75
CA LEU A 295 21.02 -2.08 -0.02
C LEU A 295 22.32 -2.13 -0.82
N ALA A 296 23.03 -1.00 -0.88
CA ALA A 296 24.35 -0.90 -1.48
C ALA A 296 25.40 -0.69 -0.37
N PRO A 297 25.95 -1.76 0.24
CA PRO A 297 26.91 -1.61 1.33
C PRO A 297 28.23 -0.99 0.90
N ALA A 298 28.66 -1.24 -0.33
CA ALA A 298 29.90 -0.71 -0.90
C ALA A 298 29.77 -0.54 -2.42
N TYR A 299 30.79 0.08 -3.02
CA TYR A 299 30.91 0.18 -4.47
C TYR A 299 30.82 -1.21 -5.12
N ASN A 300 29.92 -1.33 -6.10
CA ASN A 300 29.67 -2.56 -6.86
C ASN A 300 29.23 -3.78 -6.01
N LEU A 301 28.65 -3.55 -4.83
CA LEU A 301 28.02 -4.59 -4.02
C LEU A 301 26.55 -4.24 -3.80
N LEU A 302 25.67 -5.24 -3.92
CA LEU A 302 24.27 -5.13 -3.51
C LEU A 302 23.84 -6.29 -2.65
N ASN A 303 22.91 -6.00 -1.76
CA ASN A 303 22.12 -6.99 -1.07
C ASN A 303 20.64 -6.70 -1.36
N ILE A 304 19.89 -7.74 -1.70
CA ILE A 304 18.43 -7.67 -1.75
C ILE A 304 17.86 -8.63 -0.72
N ALA A 305 16.85 -8.18 0.02
CA ALA A 305 16.05 -9.01 0.89
C ALA A 305 14.56 -8.87 0.55
N VAL A 306 13.80 -9.94 0.70
CA VAL A 306 12.38 -10.04 0.32
C VAL A 306 11.66 -10.91 1.36
N SER A 307 10.33 -10.81 1.46
CA SER A 307 9.54 -11.75 2.27
C SER A 307 8.69 -12.67 1.41
N GLY A 308 8.54 -13.91 1.85
CA GLY A 308 7.73 -14.93 1.19
C GLY A 308 7.70 -16.21 2.03
N ALA A 309 6.63 -17.00 1.91
CA ALA A 309 6.53 -18.30 2.60
C ALA A 309 6.87 -18.26 4.12
N GLY A 310 6.48 -17.19 4.83
CA GLY A 310 6.71 -17.04 6.28
C GLY A 310 8.16 -16.73 6.69
N ALA A 311 9.04 -16.37 5.75
CA ALA A 311 10.45 -16.08 6.01
C ALA A 311 10.96 -14.87 5.22
N ALA A 312 12.13 -14.38 5.61
CA ALA A 312 12.90 -13.40 4.84
C ALA A 312 13.92 -14.16 4.01
N TRP A 313 14.08 -13.76 2.76
CA TRP A 313 14.99 -14.37 1.81
C TRP A 313 15.89 -13.32 1.18
N GLY A 314 17.08 -13.70 0.75
CA GLY A 314 18.04 -12.75 0.21
C GLY A 314 18.91 -13.28 -0.91
N LYS A 315 19.45 -12.32 -1.68
CA LYS A 315 20.47 -12.49 -2.71
C LYS A 315 21.49 -11.36 -2.62
N ILE A 316 22.68 -11.63 -3.10
CA ILE A 316 23.83 -10.75 -3.05
C ILE A 316 24.40 -10.61 -4.46
N TRP A 317 24.69 -9.38 -4.86
CA TRP A 317 25.56 -9.07 -5.98
C TRP A 317 26.96 -8.81 -5.43
N ASP A 318 27.92 -9.67 -5.78
CA ASP A 318 29.32 -9.58 -5.32
C ASP A 318 30.22 -8.75 -6.23
N GLY A 319 29.63 -8.08 -7.23
CA GLY A 319 30.34 -7.35 -8.27
C GLY A 319 30.52 -8.11 -9.57
N VAL A 320 30.20 -9.40 -9.59
CA VAL A 320 30.32 -10.29 -10.76
C VAL A 320 29.00 -10.99 -11.06
N ASP A 321 28.39 -11.61 -10.05
CA ASP A 321 27.17 -12.41 -10.23
C ASP A 321 26.21 -12.30 -9.04
N TRP A 322 24.94 -12.59 -9.30
CA TRP A 322 23.94 -12.78 -8.25
C TRP A 322 24.09 -14.15 -7.59
N THR A 323 24.40 -14.14 -6.29
CA THR A 323 24.54 -15.34 -5.48
C THR A 323 23.57 -15.33 -4.29
N PRO A 324 22.97 -16.47 -3.92
CA PRO A 324 23.00 -17.74 -4.64
C PRO A 324 22.12 -17.69 -5.91
N THR A 325 22.13 -18.77 -6.71
CA THR A 325 21.22 -18.89 -7.87
C THR A 325 19.75 -18.83 -7.48
N ASN A 326 19.37 -19.41 -6.34
CA ASN A 326 18.06 -19.21 -5.71
C ASN A 326 18.21 -18.24 -4.53
N PHE A 327 17.09 -17.71 -4.03
CA PHE A 327 17.14 -16.92 -2.80
C PHE A 327 17.43 -17.83 -1.60
N ASP A 328 18.37 -17.42 -0.74
CA ASP A 328 18.66 -18.09 0.54
C ASP A 328 17.83 -17.50 1.66
N GLN A 329 17.48 -18.31 2.65
CA GLN A 329 16.79 -17.83 3.83
C GLN A 329 17.73 -16.97 4.69
N VAL A 330 17.32 -15.74 4.99
CA VAL A 330 18.11 -14.76 5.77
C VAL A 330 17.43 -14.39 7.10
N GLY A 331 16.15 -14.67 7.23
CA GLY A 331 15.37 -14.48 8.45
C GLY A 331 14.21 -15.47 8.54
N PHE A 332 13.53 -15.50 9.67
CA PHE A 332 12.48 -16.48 9.96
C PHE A 332 11.26 -15.83 10.61
N GLY A 333 10.11 -16.51 10.50
CA GLY A 333 8.87 -16.09 11.14
C GLY A 333 8.40 -14.71 10.71
N VAL A 334 8.58 -14.35 9.43
CA VAL A 334 8.20 -13.05 8.90
C VAL A 334 6.69 -12.98 8.72
N ARG A 335 6.09 -11.96 9.32
CA ARG A 335 4.70 -11.57 9.09
C ARG A 335 4.62 -10.68 7.86
N LEU A 336 3.80 -11.08 6.90
CA LEU A 336 3.54 -10.28 5.71
C LEU A 336 2.70 -9.03 6.06
N PRO A 337 2.75 -7.97 5.23
CA PRO A 337 1.88 -6.82 5.38
C PRO A 337 0.41 -7.25 5.53
N THR A 338 -0.35 -6.53 6.35
CA THR A 338 -1.76 -6.86 6.56
C THR A 338 -2.51 -6.82 5.22
N THR A 339 -3.15 -7.93 4.88
CA THR A 339 -4.02 -8.05 3.70
C THR A 339 -5.46 -8.30 4.11
N TYR A 340 -6.39 -7.88 3.27
CA TYR A 340 -7.81 -8.01 3.50
C TYR A 340 -8.46 -8.78 2.36
N ARG A 341 -9.26 -9.79 2.71
CA ARG A 341 -10.15 -10.47 1.77
C ARG A 341 -11.50 -9.77 1.82
N PHE A 342 -11.92 -9.25 0.68
CA PHE A 342 -13.25 -8.68 0.50
C PHE A 342 -14.12 -9.72 -0.22
N SER A 343 -15.35 -9.90 0.22
CA SER A 343 -16.30 -10.80 -0.43
C SER A 343 -17.74 -10.36 -0.24
N VAL A 344 -18.57 -10.64 -1.25
CA VAL A 344 -20.01 -10.80 -1.06
C VAL A 344 -20.24 -12.29 -0.83
N ASP A 345 -20.80 -12.66 0.31
CA ASP A 345 -20.88 -14.06 0.73
C ASP A 345 -22.24 -14.66 0.45
N ARG A 346 -23.31 -13.86 0.63
CA ARG A 346 -24.68 -14.36 0.48
C ARG A 346 -25.62 -13.32 -0.08
N VAL A 347 -26.53 -13.78 -0.94
CA VAL A 347 -27.72 -13.03 -1.34
C VAL A 347 -28.93 -13.87 -0.99
N GLN A 348 -29.73 -13.37 -0.08
CA GLN A 348 -30.99 -13.99 0.30
C GLN A 348 -32.14 -13.12 -0.16
N VAL A 349 -33.07 -13.71 -0.92
CA VAL A 349 -34.29 -13.01 -1.27
C VAL A 349 -35.35 -13.31 -0.23
N THR A 350 -35.75 -12.28 0.54
CA THR A 350 -36.71 -12.44 1.65
C THR A 350 -38.14 -12.18 1.22
N ASN A 351 -38.33 -11.41 0.15
CA ASN A 351 -39.60 -11.26 -0.54
C ASN A 351 -39.34 -11.20 -2.05
N THR A 352 -40.05 -12.00 -2.85
CA THR A 352 -39.93 -12.03 -4.33
C THR A 352 -41.27 -11.82 -4.97
N ARG A 353 -41.28 -11.21 -6.16
CA ARG A 353 -42.47 -11.14 -7.01
C ARG A 353 -42.54 -12.34 -7.95
N SER A 354 -41.40 -12.79 -8.50
CA SER A 354 -41.29 -14.00 -9.32
C SER A 354 -40.39 -15.02 -8.65
N LEU A 355 -40.95 -16.19 -8.30
CA LEU A 355 -40.23 -17.24 -7.58
C LEU A 355 -39.07 -17.84 -8.39
N ASN A 356 -38.84 -17.46 -9.65
CA ASN A 356 -37.81 -18.07 -10.49
C ASN A 356 -37.21 -17.12 -11.57
N SER A 357 -37.15 -15.78 -11.39
CA SER A 357 -36.42 -14.87 -12.33
C SER A 357 -36.16 -13.48 -11.74
N ASP A 358 -35.59 -13.41 -10.53
CA ASP A 358 -35.43 -12.14 -9.80
C ASP A 358 -33.94 -11.73 -9.59
N THR A 359 -32.95 -12.56 -9.96
CA THR A 359 -31.51 -12.22 -9.90
C THR A 359 -30.71 -13.10 -10.85
N ASP A 360 -29.88 -12.53 -11.73
CA ASP A 360 -29.15 -13.27 -12.79
C ASP A 360 -27.64 -13.05 -12.78
N ALA A 361 -27.22 -11.88 -12.33
CA ALA A 361 -25.84 -11.44 -12.40
C ALA A 361 -25.47 -10.61 -11.18
N ALA A 362 -24.27 -10.87 -10.68
CA ALA A 362 -23.66 -10.07 -9.64
C ALA A 362 -22.22 -9.72 -10.04
N VAL A 363 -21.81 -8.51 -9.68
CA VAL A 363 -20.44 -8.05 -9.82
C VAL A 363 -20.02 -7.41 -8.52
N ALA A 364 -18.77 -7.61 -8.14
CA ALA A 364 -18.12 -6.89 -7.07
C ALA A 364 -16.85 -6.23 -7.62
N ALA A 365 -16.46 -5.10 -7.03
CA ALA A 365 -15.20 -4.44 -7.32
C ALA A 365 -14.52 -3.96 -6.04
N VAL A 366 -13.18 -4.00 -6.03
CA VAL A 366 -12.37 -3.47 -4.94
C VAL A 366 -11.19 -2.67 -5.46
N ALA A 367 -10.89 -1.55 -4.80
CA ALA A 367 -9.68 -0.77 -4.97
C ALA A 367 -9.02 -0.45 -3.64
N ALA A 368 -7.69 -0.37 -3.65
CA ALA A 368 -6.86 0.17 -2.59
C ALA A 368 -6.03 1.31 -3.20
N GLY A 369 -6.29 2.53 -2.74
CA GLY A 369 -5.74 3.76 -3.31
C GLY A 369 -5.89 3.78 -4.83
N ASN A 370 -4.78 4.00 -5.52
CA ASN A 370 -4.72 4.14 -6.97
C ASN A 370 -4.20 2.86 -7.67
N TRP A 371 -4.19 1.72 -6.98
CA TRP A 371 -3.90 0.44 -7.63
C TRP A 371 -5.02 0.06 -8.63
N PRO A 372 -4.71 -0.74 -9.67
CA PRO A 372 -5.74 -1.22 -10.59
C PRO A 372 -6.90 -1.90 -9.87
N ILE A 373 -8.12 -1.50 -10.23
CA ILE A 373 -9.36 -2.05 -9.68
C ILE A 373 -9.42 -3.55 -9.99
N ARG A 374 -9.76 -4.35 -8.98
CA ARG A 374 -10.06 -5.77 -9.14
C ARG A 374 -11.57 -5.93 -9.23
N THR A 375 -12.05 -6.75 -10.17
CA THR A 375 -13.47 -7.05 -10.37
C THR A 375 -13.70 -8.54 -10.38
N ALA A 376 -14.80 -8.98 -9.75
CA ALA A 376 -15.26 -10.36 -9.76
C ALA A 376 -16.72 -10.37 -10.24
N THR A 377 -17.06 -11.29 -11.13
CA THR A 377 -18.42 -11.46 -11.65
C THR A 377 -18.91 -12.87 -11.38
N GLN A 378 -20.18 -12.99 -11.01
CA GLN A 378 -20.85 -14.27 -10.83
C GLN A 378 -22.18 -14.25 -11.56
N ARG A 379 -22.39 -15.27 -12.38
CA ARG A 379 -23.69 -15.61 -12.92
C ARG A 379 -24.39 -16.52 -11.93
N THR A 380 -25.61 -16.15 -11.61
CA THR A 380 -26.39 -16.85 -10.61
C THR A 380 -27.42 -17.77 -11.26
N GLY A 381 -27.83 -17.46 -12.50
CA GLY A 381 -29.09 -17.96 -13.04
C GLY A 381 -30.26 -17.46 -12.17
N ASP A 382 -31.48 -17.89 -12.47
CA ASP A 382 -32.68 -17.44 -11.76
C ASP A 382 -32.66 -17.78 -10.25
N ILE A 383 -32.25 -16.83 -9.39
CA ILE A 383 -32.45 -16.96 -7.94
C ILE A 383 -33.73 -16.23 -7.53
N GLY A 384 -34.61 -16.94 -6.83
CA GLY A 384 -35.80 -16.38 -6.18
C GLY A 384 -36.64 -17.46 -5.53
N GLY A 385 -37.47 -17.12 -4.56
CA GLY A 385 -38.54 -18.01 -4.06
C GLY A 385 -38.14 -19.28 -3.28
N VAL A 386 -39.12 -20.18 -3.10
CA VAL A 386 -39.02 -21.45 -2.32
C VAL A 386 -38.06 -22.50 -2.91
N SER A 387 -37.44 -22.23 -4.06
CA SER A 387 -36.43 -23.07 -4.70
C SER A 387 -35.03 -22.89 -4.10
N ASP A 388 -34.76 -21.78 -3.41
CA ASP A 388 -33.56 -21.57 -2.58
C ASP A 388 -33.88 -20.88 -1.23
N PRO A 389 -34.50 -21.60 -0.27
CA PRO A 389 -34.91 -21.02 1.02
C PRO A 389 -33.71 -20.67 1.94
N GLN A 390 -32.47 -21.01 1.58
CA GLN A 390 -31.27 -20.68 2.36
C GLN A 390 -30.50 -19.46 1.81
N GLY A 391 -30.84 -19.01 0.59
CA GLY A 391 -30.13 -17.95 -0.13
C GLY A 391 -28.85 -18.48 -0.79
N MET A 392 -28.40 -17.82 -1.86
CA MET A 392 -27.23 -18.27 -2.61
C MET A 392 -25.95 -17.85 -1.92
N GLN A 393 -25.03 -18.81 -1.76
CA GLN A 393 -23.63 -18.53 -1.47
C GLN A 393 -22.91 -18.00 -2.71
N LEU A 394 -22.28 -16.84 -2.57
CA LEU A 394 -21.56 -16.15 -3.62
C LEU A 394 -20.06 -16.37 -3.52
N ASP A 395 -19.65 -17.63 -3.30
CA ASP A 395 -18.24 -18.02 -3.09
C ASP A 395 -17.27 -17.51 -4.17
N ARG A 396 -17.78 -17.03 -5.33
CA ARG A 396 -17.02 -16.46 -6.45
C ARG A 396 -16.93 -14.94 -6.48
N LEU A 397 -17.71 -14.20 -5.70
CA LEU A 397 -17.55 -12.74 -5.53
C LEU A 397 -16.57 -12.43 -4.41
N SER A 398 -15.40 -13.06 -4.46
CA SER A 398 -14.28 -12.79 -3.55
C SER A 398 -13.01 -12.47 -4.35
N PHE A 399 -12.10 -11.75 -3.72
CA PHE A 399 -10.83 -11.33 -4.34
C PHE A 399 -9.65 -12.00 -3.66
N GLU A 400 -8.57 -12.18 -4.42
CA GLU A 400 -7.25 -12.36 -3.80
C GLU A 400 -7.00 -11.26 -2.78
N PRO A 401 -6.38 -11.57 -1.63
CA PRO A 401 -6.17 -10.59 -0.57
C PRO A 401 -5.53 -9.29 -1.10
N VAL A 402 -6.05 -8.16 -0.61
CA VAL A 402 -5.62 -6.82 -1.00
C VAL A 402 -4.84 -6.21 0.15
N THR A 403 -3.62 -5.76 -0.13
CA THR A 403 -2.85 -4.95 0.82
C THR A 403 -3.41 -3.54 0.83
N VAL A 404 -3.68 -2.99 2.02
CA VAL A 404 -4.13 -1.61 2.21
C VAL A 404 -3.24 -0.96 3.26
N GLU A 405 -2.53 0.13 2.91
CA GLU A 405 -1.75 0.88 3.90
C GLU A 405 -2.67 1.62 4.88
N LEU A 406 -2.21 1.86 6.12
CA LEU A 406 -3.04 2.51 7.15
C LEU A 406 -3.60 3.88 6.71
N CYS A 407 -2.84 4.66 5.93
CA CYS A 407 -3.23 5.97 5.39
C CYS A 407 -3.78 5.88 3.95
N GLU A 408 -4.02 4.68 3.44
CA GLU A 408 -4.61 4.47 2.13
C GLU A 408 -6.12 4.25 2.25
N ALA A 409 -6.87 4.82 1.32
CA ALA A 409 -8.31 4.58 1.22
C ALA A 409 -8.57 3.27 0.47
N SER A 410 -9.54 2.49 0.93
CA SER A 410 -10.09 1.35 0.19
C SER A 410 -11.54 1.60 -0.14
N LEU A 411 -11.98 1.03 -1.26
CA LEU A 411 -13.37 1.06 -1.68
C LEU A 411 -13.75 -0.31 -2.22
N PHE A 412 -14.79 -0.89 -1.64
CA PHE A 412 -15.42 -2.14 -2.05
C PHE A 412 -16.86 -1.84 -2.45
N ASN A 413 -17.35 -2.39 -3.56
CA ASN A 413 -18.75 -2.27 -3.93
C ASN A 413 -19.23 -3.53 -4.62
N TYR A 414 -20.55 -3.68 -4.67
CA TYR A 414 -21.20 -4.71 -5.45
C TYR A 414 -22.46 -4.18 -6.12
N LEU A 415 -22.80 -4.80 -7.25
CA LEU A 415 -24.06 -4.62 -7.97
C LEU A 415 -24.65 -6.00 -8.23
N ILE A 416 -25.93 -6.15 -7.95
CA ILE A 416 -26.72 -7.36 -8.22
C ILE A 416 -27.86 -6.95 -9.12
N LEU A 417 -28.08 -7.69 -10.20
CA LEU A 417 -29.06 -7.37 -11.22
C LEU A 417 -29.85 -8.60 -11.63
N ASN A 418 -31.10 -8.33 -11.97
CA ASN A 418 -31.97 -9.20 -12.75
C ASN A 418 -31.83 -8.84 -14.23
N ASN A 419 -31.57 -9.82 -15.09
CA ASN A 419 -31.52 -9.66 -16.53
C ASN A 419 -31.67 -11.02 -17.23
N GLY A 420 -32.88 -11.30 -17.72
CA GLY A 420 -33.22 -12.53 -18.43
C GLY A 420 -33.01 -12.47 -19.94
N HIS A 421 -32.60 -11.32 -20.49
CA HIS A 421 -32.66 -11.06 -21.94
C HIS A 421 -31.29 -10.83 -22.61
N ALA A 422 -30.34 -10.22 -21.93
CA ALA A 422 -29.09 -9.78 -22.56
C ALA A 422 -28.09 -10.93 -22.79
N ASP A 423 -27.26 -10.79 -23.83
CA ASP A 423 -26.09 -11.66 -24.01
C ASP A 423 -25.17 -11.61 -22.78
N ALA A 424 -24.74 -12.77 -22.30
CA ALA A 424 -23.97 -12.90 -21.07
C ALA A 424 -22.66 -12.10 -21.12
N LYS A 425 -21.95 -12.10 -22.26
CA LYS A 425 -20.69 -11.34 -22.38
C LYS A 425 -20.95 -9.85 -22.36
N VAL A 426 -21.98 -9.39 -23.07
CA VAL A 426 -22.35 -7.96 -23.11
C VAL A 426 -22.70 -7.45 -21.71
N LEU A 427 -23.45 -8.23 -20.95
CA LEU A 427 -23.84 -7.88 -19.60
C LEU A 427 -22.66 -7.97 -18.61
N ASP A 428 -21.77 -8.97 -18.71
CA ASP A 428 -20.56 -9.02 -17.88
C ASP A 428 -19.65 -7.80 -18.13
N ASP A 429 -19.41 -7.45 -19.40
CA ASP A 429 -18.60 -6.28 -19.78
C ASP A 429 -19.22 -4.97 -19.25
N ALA A 430 -20.54 -4.83 -19.34
CA ALA A 430 -21.25 -3.66 -18.82
C ALA A 430 -21.18 -3.56 -17.29
N LEU A 431 -21.29 -4.69 -16.59
CA LEU A 431 -21.21 -4.75 -15.12
C LEU A 431 -19.83 -4.47 -14.58
N VAL A 432 -18.79 -5.06 -15.18
CA VAL A 432 -17.40 -4.77 -14.85
C VAL A 432 -17.11 -3.28 -15.05
N LYS A 433 -17.57 -2.70 -16.16
CA LYS A 433 -17.42 -1.27 -16.43
C LYS A 433 -18.15 -0.39 -15.41
N ALA A 434 -19.38 -0.75 -15.04
CA ALA A 434 -20.18 0.01 -14.08
C ALA A 434 -19.56 -0.04 -12.68
N ALA A 435 -19.28 -1.24 -12.16
CA ALA A 435 -18.63 -1.44 -10.87
C ALA A 435 -17.26 -0.76 -10.83
N GLY A 436 -16.44 -0.91 -11.87
CA GLY A 436 -15.15 -0.22 -11.98
C GLY A 436 -15.27 1.31 -11.99
N SER A 437 -16.28 1.87 -12.65
CA SER A 437 -16.52 3.32 -12.67
C SER A 437 -16.90 3.86 -11.29
N ILE A 438 -17.83 3.18 -10.59
CA ILE A 438 -18.22 3.50 -9.22
C ILE A 438 -17.00 3.45 -8.30
N THR A 439 -16.18 2.40 -8.45
CA THR A 439 -14.97 2.27 -7.65
C THR A 439 -14.01 3.44 -7.91
N SER A 440 -13.76 3.77 -9.17
CA SER A 440 -12.84 4.84 -9.55
C SER A 440 -13.31 6.20 -9.03
N ASP A 441 -14.57 6.55 -9.27
CA ASP A 441 -15.16 7.82 -8.86
C ASP A 441 -15.22 7.91 -7.34
N GLY A 442 -15.55 6.81 -6.65
CA GLY A 442 -15.57 6.78 -5.20
C GLY A 442 -14.20 6.98 -4.57
N VAL A 443 -13.15 6.33 -5.09
CA VAL A 443 -11.76 6.53 -4.64
C VAL A 443 -11.34 7.99 -4.85
N GLN A 444 -11.68 8.59 -5.99
CA GLN A 444 -11.39 10.02 -6.25
C GLN A 444 -12.15 10.95 -5.29
N GLY A 445 -13.41 10.63 -4.97
CA GLY A 445 -14.20 11.37 -3.98
C GLY A 445 -13.56 11.33 -2.59
N LEU A 446 -13.10 10.16 -2.14
CA LEU A 446 -12.40 9.98 -0.87
C LEU A 446 -11.09 10.78 -0.83
N SER A 447 -10.30 10.66 -1.90
CA SER A 447 -9.07 11.41 -2.11
C SER A 447 -9.28 12.93 -1.98
N LYS A 448 -10.32 13.46 -2.63
CA LYS A 448 -10.70 14.88 -2.56
C LYS A 448 -11.12 15.28 -1.15
N GLY A 449 -11.87 14.44 -0.44
CA GLY A 449 -12.27 14.67 0.96
C GLY A 449 -11.07 14.76 1.91
N ILE A 450 -10.13 13.82 1.79
CA ILE A 450 -8.86 13.85 2.54
C ILE A 450 -8.06 15.11 2.19
N GLY A 451 -7.97 15.44 0.90
CA GLY A 451 -7.32 16.66 0.39
C GLY A 451 -7.91 17.95 0.97
N ALA A 452 -9.22 17.97 1.24
CA ALA A 452 -9.92 19.10 1.89
C ALA A 452 -9.72 19.15 3.42
N GLY A 453 -9.02 18.18 4.02
CA GLY A 453 -8.74 18.14 5.46
C GLY A 453 -9.84 17.54 6.31
N LEU A 454 -10.73 16.73 5.72
CA LEU A 454 -11.61 15.87 6.50
C LEU A 454 -10.76 14.80 7.19
N GLY A 455 -10.65 14.88 8.52
CA GLY A 455 -9.85 13.95 9.35
C GLY A 455 -10.45 12.55 9.50
N ALA A 456 -11.49 12.23 8.72
CA ALA A 456 -12.11 10.93 8.61
C ALA A 456 -12.74 10.83 7.22
N ILE A 457 -12.98 9.60 6.74
CA ILE A 457 -13.82 9.39 5.56
C ILE A 457 -15.24 9.75 5.95
N VAL A 458 -15.63 11.00 5.68
CA VAL A 458 -16.97 11.51 5.98
C VAL A 458 -17.86 11.38 4.75
N GLY A 459 -17.63 10.41 3.87
CA GLY A 459 -18.55 10.00 2.80
C GLY A 459 -17.98 10.06 1.39
N ILE A 460 -18.78 9.62 0.41
CA ILE A 460 -18.36 9.46 -0.99
C ILE A 460 -19.22 10.39 -1.87
N GLU A 461 -18.58 11.32 -2.58
CA GLU A 461 -19.24 12.14 -3.60
C GLU A 461 -19.27 11.35 -4.92
N LEU A 462 -20.26 10.47 -5.09
CA LEU A 462 -20.39 9.70 -6.33
C LEU A 462 -21.09 10.47 -7.46
N ILE A 463 -21.96 11.46 -7.15
CA ILE A 463 -22.72 12.25 -8.15
C ILE A 463 -23.21 13.60 -7.57
N GLY A 464 -22.31 14.54 -7.26
CA GLY A 464 -22.69 15.91 -6.84
C GLY A 464 -23.57 16.03 -5.58
N THR A 465 -23.78 14.92 -4.87
CA THR A 465 -24.44 14.85 -3.57
C THR A 465 -23.40 14.41 -2.57
N ALA A 466 -23.11 15.30 -1.60
CA ALA A 466 -22.23 15.00 -0.49
C ALA A 466 -22.95 14.02 0.44
N ILE A 467 -22.58 12.74 0.39
CA ILE A 467 -22.95 11.79 1.43
C ILE A 467 -22.02 12.08 2.62
N LEU A 468 -22.56 12.16 3.84
CA LEU A 468 -21.84 12.47 5.07
C LEU A 468 -21.64 11.19 5.92
N ALA A 469 -20.42 10.92 6.39
CA ALA A 469 -19.93 9.80 7.23
C ALA A 469 -19.56 8.48 6.46
N PRO A 470 -18.78 7.54 7.03
CA PRO A 470 -18.28 6.36 6.31
C PRO A 470 -19.46 5.60 5.72
N VAL A 471 -19.43 5.41 4.40
CA VAL A 471 -20.57 4.84 3.67
C VAL A 471 -20.53 3.34 3.89
N ILE A 472 -21.34 2.86 4.83
CA ILE A 472 -21.97 1.54 4.75
C ILE A 472 -23.44 1.87 4.48
N GLY A 473 -23.91 1.61 3.26
CA GLY A 473 -25.25 2.03 2.89
C GLY A 473 -25.57 1.85 1.42
N SER A 474 -26.82 1.43 1.18
CA SER A 474 -27.39 1.22 -0.15
C SER A 474 -27.27 2.46 -1.04
N LEU A 475 -26.85 2.24 -2.29
CA LEU A 475 -26.77 3.26 -3.34
C LEU A 475 -27.99 3.27 -4.26
N LEU A 476 -28.95 2.37 -4.01
CA LEU A 476 -30.08 2.11 -4.91
C LEU A 476 -31.01 3.30 -5.17
N GLY A 477 -31.00 4.37 -4.36
CA GLY A 477 -31.86 5.55 -4.58
C GLY A 477 -31.14 6.73 -5.24
N SER A 478 -29.85 6.91 -4.97
CA SER A 478 -29.07 8.08 -5.41
C SER A 478 -28.28 7.84 -6.68
N LEU A 479 -28.00 6.57 -7.02
CA LEU A 479 -27.14 6.20 -8.15
C LEU A 479 -27.90 5.69 -9.38
N VAL A 480 -29.24 5.53 -9.34
CA VAL A 480 -30.00 4.84 -10.41
C VAL A 480 -29.72 5.49 -11.76
N ASP A 481 -29.88 6.80 -11.91
CA ASP A 481 -29.64 7.51 -13.18
C ASP A 481 -28.18 7.43 -13.64
N TYR A 482 -27.23 7.47 -12.71
CA TYR A 482 -25.80 7.32 -13.00
C TYR A 482 -25.47 5.90 -13.44
N LEU A 483 -25.95 4.89 -12.73
CA LEU A 483 -25.80 3.48 -13.10
C LEU A 483 -26.45 3.22 -14.45
N LEU A 484 -27.66 3.72 -14.68
CA LEU A 484 -28.36 3.66 -15.98
C LEU A 484 -27.51 4.24 -17.11
N SER A 485 -26.79 5.35 -16.87
CA SER A 485 -25.88 5.92 -17.87
C SER A 485 -24.65 5.04 -18.17
N LYS A 486 -24.26 4.15 -17.24
CA LYS A 486 -23.07 3.28 -17.36
C LYS A 486 -23.41 1.88 -17.90
N VAL A 487 -24.54 1.29 -17.48
CA VAL A 487 -24.98 -0.06 -17.90
C VAL A 487 -25.90 -0.01 -19.14
N GLY A 488 -26.42 1.16 -19.51
CA GLY A 488 -27.23 1.39 -20.71
C GLY A 488 -28.65 0.79 -20.65
N THR A 489 -29.38 0.85 -21.77
CA THR A 489 -30.73 0.23 -21.91
C THR A 489 -30.71 -1.29 -21.97
N VAL A 490 -29.54 -1.91 -21.84
CA VAL A 490 -29.32 -3.37 -21.96
C VAL A 490 -29.94 -4.15 -20.78
N VAL A 491 -30.35 -3.46 -19.71
CA VAL A 491 -30.65 -4.12 -18.42
C VAL A 491 -32.08 -3.92 -17.90
N PHE A 492 -32.93 -3.14 -18.58
CA PHE A 492 -34.25 -2.79 -18.04
C PHE A 492 -35.38 -2.92 -19.06
N ALA A 493 -35.40 -4.01 -19.82
CA ALA A 493 -36.59 -4.43 -20.57
C ALA A 493 -37.37 -5.48 -19.74
N ASP A 494 -38.67 -5.60 -19.94
CA ASP A 494 -39.48 -6.72 -19.42
C ASP A 494 -39.38 -6.98 -17.89
N CYS A 495 -39.34 -5.91 -17.08
CA CYS A 495 -39.21 -5.96 -15.61
C CYS A 495 -37.83 -6.35 -15.05
N ASP A 496 -36.77 -6.33 -15.86
CA ASP A 496 -35.38 -6.51 -15.43
C ASP A 496 -34.78 -5.23 -14.81
N GLY A 497 -33.72 -5.38 -14.00
CA GLY A 497 -33.05 -4.22 -13.42
C GLY A 497 -32.10 -4.46 -12.25
N LEU A 498 -31.63 -3.35 -11.66
CA LEU A 498 -30.77 -3.36 -10.48
C LEU A 498 -31.55 -3.79 -9.23
N VAL A 499 -31.02 -4.81 -8.57
CA VAL A 499 -31.62 -5.51 -7.44
C VAL A 499 -30.99 -5.05 -6.12
N ALA A 500 -29.66 -4.99 -6.07
CA ALA A 500 -28.91 -4.50 -4.92
C ALA A 500 -27.66 -3.74 -5.38
N ALA A 501 -27.33 -2.69 -4.65
CA ALA A 501 -26.09 -1.93 -4.87
C ALA A 501 -25.65 -1.28 -3.56
N GLU A 502 -24.39 -1.49 -3.21
CA GLU A 502 -23.78 -0.89 -2.03
C GLU A 502 -22.32 -0.55 -2.31
N SER A 503 -21.81 0.49 -1.66
CA SER A 503 -20.38 0.77 -1.59
C SER A 503 -19.95 0.92 -0.14
N VAL A 504 -18.76 0.41 0.15
CA VAL A 504 -18.10 0.38 1.45
C VAL A 504 -16.75 1.05 1.30
N ALA A 505 -16.59 2.22 1.91
CA ALA A 505 -15.34 2.97 1.93
C ALA A 505 -14.73 2.98 3.33
N LEU A 506 -13.49 2.51 3.45
CA LEU A 506 -12.75 2.46 4.72
C LEU A 506 -11.29 2.83 4.49
N SER A 507 -10.71 3.59 5.42
CA SER A 507 -9.25 3.76 5.45
C SER A 507 -8.58 2.44 5.89
N GLY A 508 -7.30 2.25 5.58
CA GLY A 508 -6.57 1.09 6.09
C GLY A 508 -6.56 1.01 7.62
N ARG A 509 -6.54 2.16 8.31
CA ARG A 509 -6.69 2.21 9.76
C ARG A 509 -8.08 1.76 10.22
N ASP A 510 -9.15 2.21 9.57
CA ASP A 510 -10.51 1.77 9.89
C ASP A 510 -10.70 0.28 9.65
N LEU A 511 -10.16 -0.24 8.55
CA LEU A 511 -10.12 -1.67 8.27
C LEU A 511 -9.43 -2.41 9.42
N PHE A 512 -8.21 -2.00 9.77
CA PHE A 512 -7.46 -2.60 10.87
C PHE A 512 -8.25 -2.64 12.19
N LEU A 513 -8.86 -1.51 12.58
CA LEU A 513 -9.60 -1.39 13.83
C LEU A 513 -10.90 -2.22 13.83
N LYS A 514 -11.64 -2.21 12.71
CA LYS A 514 -12.92 -2.93 12.59
C LYS A 514 -12.73 -4.44 12.51
N THR A 515 -11.61 -4.91 11.97
CA THR A 515 -11.33 -6.33 11.79
C THR A 515 -10.33 -6.88 12.83
N LYS A 516 -10.09 -6.16 13.94
CA LYS A 516 -9.03 -6.53 14.89
C LYS A 516 -9.33 -7.81 15.67
N ASP A 517 -10.61 -8.04 16.01
CA ASP A 517 -11.04 -9.16 16.85
C ASP A 517 -11.69 -10.29 16.02
N ALA A 518 -12.37 -9.94 14.93
CA ALA A 518 -13.04 -10.85 14.01
C ALA A 518 -13.22 -10.17 12.63
N GLY A 519 -13.63 -10.94 11.61
CA GLY A 519 -14.07 -10.38 10.32
C GLY A 519 -15.21 -9.38 10.48
N LEU A 520 -15.24 -8.38 9.59
CA LEU A 520 -16.36 -7.44 9.50
C LEU A 520 -17.41 -8.03 8.55
N THR A 521 -18.44 -8.65 9.10
CA THR A 521 -19.59 -9.17 8.35
C THR A 521 -20.81 -8.29 8.55
N VAL A 522 -21.42 -7.85 7.45
CA VAL A 522 -22.62 -6.98 7.46
C VAL A 522 -23.66 -7.55 6.51
N THR A 523 -24.92 -7.53 6.94
CA THR A 523 -26.07 -7.82 6.09
C THR A 523 -26.86 -6.53 5.86
N THR A 524 -26.97 -6.14 4.59
CA THR A 524 -27.73 -4.95 4.17
C THR A 524 -29.01 -5.39 3.49
N THR A 525 -30.14 -4.82 3.91
CA THR A 525 -31.44 -5.02 3.27
C THR A 525 -31.62 -4.01 2.14
N HIS A 526 -31.87 -4.51 0.95
CA HIS A 526 -32.13 -3.76 -0.27
C HIS A 526 -33.58 -3.96 -0.70
N HIS A 527 -34.29 -2.84 -0.86
CA HIS A 527 -35.59 -2.84 -1.52
C HIS A 527 -35.34 -2.69 -3.01
N GLY A 528 -35.87 -3.63 -3.81
CA GLY A 528 -35.74 -3.59 -5.26
C GLY A 528 -36.23 -2.26 -5.83
N THR A 529 -35.54 -1.74 -6.83
CA THR A 529 -35.97 -0.53 -7.55
C THR A 529 -36.94 -0.90 -8.67
N ASP A 530 -37.95 -0.06 -8.88
CA ASP A 530 -38.87 -0.24 -9.99
C ASP A 530 -38.12 -0.12 -11.33
N SER A 531 -38.33 -1.09 -12.22
CA SER A 531 -38.14 -0.85 -13.65
C SER A 531 -39.00 0.35 -14.08
N ALA A 532 -38.71 0.97 -15.22
CA ALA A 532 -39.52 2.07 -15.75
C ALA A 532 -41.04 1.73 -15.88
N ASP A 533 -41.37 0.43 -15.91
CA ASP A 533 -42.73 -0.11 -15.98
C ASP A 533 -43.36 -0.47 -14.62
N GLY A 534 -42.72 -0.14 -13.49
CA GLY A 534 -43.27 -0.31 -12.15
C GLY A 534 -43.30 -1.75 -11.64
N CYS A 535 -42.38 -2.61 -12.11
CA CYS A 535 -42.44 -4.03 -11.82
C CYS A 535 -41.76 -4.50 -10.52
N GLY A 536 -40.91 -3.68 -9.89
CA GLY A 536 -39.91 -4.11 -8.90
C GLY A 536 -40.24 -3.83 -7.43
N ALA A 537 -41.25 -3.02 -7.15
CA ALA A 537 -41.53 -2.40 -5.84
C ALA A 537 -41.69 -3.32 -4.61
N ASN A 538 -41.76 -4.64 -4.76
CA ASN A 538 -42.02 -5.56 -3.64
C ASN A 538 -40.89 -6.56 -3.35
N SER A 539 -39.83 -6.64 -4.16
CA SER A 539 -38.74 -7.57 -3.89
C SER A 539 -37.79 -7.01 -2.82
N VAL A 540 -37.38 -7.86 -1.88
CA VAL A 540 -36.49 -7.50 -0.77
C VAL A 540 -35.34 -8.50 -0.73
N TYR A 541 -34.12 -7.97 -0.73
CA TYR A 541 -32.88 -8.73 -0.78
C TYR A 541 -32.03 -8.39 0.43
N ASP A 542 -31.63 -9.40 1.17
CA ASP A 542 -30.59 -9.28 2.19
C ASP A 542 -29.27 -9.75 1.59
N VAL A 543 -28.31 -8.83 1.50
CA VAL A 543 -26.98 -9.11 0.97
C VAL A 543 -25.99 -9.10 2.13
N THR A 544 -25.31 -10.22 2.33
CA THR A 544 -24.24 -10.35 3.32
C THR A 544 -22.90 -10.26 2.63
N TRP A 545 -22.03 -9.38 3.12
CA TRP A 545 -20.64 -9.25 2.71
C TRP A 545 -19.72 -9.32 3.91
N THR A 546 -18.48 -9.76 3.68
CA THR A 546 -17.45 -9.87 4.70
C THR A 546 -16.15 -9.21 4.25
N ILE A 547 -15.49 -8.56 5.20
CA ILE A 547 -14.11 -8.12 5.08
C ILE A 547 -13.30 -8.81 6.17
N ASP A 548 -12.48 -9.76 5.76
CA ASP A 548 -11.61 -10.52 6.66
C ASP A 548 -10.18 -10.02 6.59
N ARG A 549 -9.61 -9.74 7.76
CA ARG A 549 -8.17 -9.54 7.87
C ARG A 549 -7.49 -10.89 7.83
N ILE A 550 -6.72 -11.12 6.77
CA ILE A 550 -5.87 -12.30 6.67
C ILE A 550 -4.58 -11.97 7.42
N ALA A 551 -4.45 -12.49 8.63
CA ALA A 551 -3.15 -12.58 9.28
C ALA A 551 -2.34 -13.61 8.50
N ALA A 552 -1.25 -13.19 7.85
CA ALA A 552 -0.32 -14.13 7.25
C ALA A 552 0.19 -15.07 8.36
N GLY A 553 -0.14 -16.35 8.23
CA GLY A 553 0.30 -17.41 9.13
C GLY A 553 1.76 -17.79 8.96
#